data_AF-A0A7N0T0U9-F1
#
_entry.id   AF-A0A7N0T0U9-F1
#
_cell.length_a   1.000
_cell.length_b   1.000
_cell.length_c   1.000
_cell.angle_alpha   90.00
_cell.angle_beta   90.00
_cell.angle_gamma   90.00
#
_symmetry.space_group_name_H-M   'P 1'
#
loop_
_entity.id
_entity.type
_entity.pdbx_description
1 polymer ?
#
loop_
_entity_poly.entity_id
_entity_poly.type
_entity_poly.pdbx_seq_one_letter_code
_entity_poly.pdbx_strand_id
1 'polypeptide(L)'
;MLHFRYVIQDSQKLIYVYEKLTSVHQRLQEFKKKVEQFEDDEKIKRAYEIQNKQGRNSYYAFMALFGQPQLDRSEGSDELKLCRCDRNDMDLSVSMTLRDKMLLLLISGLDISSNEVPFLRDTYIESKTSVQQDYEIVWVPILSGRWTTSSEEKCVKLSQMMSWYMIEHPNFISENTKKFIRRVWKFKMRPIVVVIDENGDVVCRNVIHMMYIWGPKAFPFTPLRERTLWNSAETRLDSQVFDFDPNITRMLEDGKWVILYGGNDFEWSRKFTTQVRKVLSDACILAEMIYVGENIKLDPQSYSLDLRKVCYFWSRLESLLISRYRSFSAGDIGTDPILGEVKKLLSYKYAETWACLRTPSSDSMVHGLGDVMLQGFIEFEMWERDVQPKEFAKEFQNHIEQLTRGSSSSQACRHIVLHNDNRDAVESLKCPSCDHFMEKKISYGCCHIDENE
;
A
#
# COMPACT_ATOMS: atom_id res chain seq x y z
N MET A 1 -84.75 38.57 1.81
CA MET A 1 -84.10 37.61 2.74
C MET A 1 -83.91 36.21 2.13
N LEU A 2 -84.95 35.59 1.54
CA LEU A 2 -84.86 34.24 0.94
C LEU A 2 -83.86 34.12 -0.22
N HIS A 3 -83.78 35.12 -1.10
CA HIS A 3 -82.85 35.10 -2.24
C HIS A 3 -81.38 35.16 -1.81
N PHE A 4 -81.08 35.90 -0.74
CA PHE A 4 -79.73 36.00 -0.17
C PHE A 4 -79.26 34.69 0.46
N ARG A 5 -80.16 33.91 1.10
CA ARG A 5 -79.83 32.58 1.62
C ARG A 5 -79.51 31.58 0.52
N TYR A 6 -80.22 31.65 -0.61
CA TYR A 6 -79.99 30.76 -1.76
C TYR A 6 -78.61 31.02 -2.40
N VAL A 7 -78.24 32.29 -2.60
CA VAL A 7 -76.94 32.69 -3.13
C VAL A 7 -75.78 32.28 -2.20
N ILE A 8 -75.98 32.37 -0.87
CA ILE A 8 -74.99 31.90 0.11
C ILE A 8 -74.85 30.37 0.09
N GLN A 9 -75.95 29.64 -0.09
CA GLN A 9 -75.91 28.18 -0.10
C GLN A 9 -75.24 27.63 -1.37
N ASP A 10 -75.46 28.26 -2.52
CA ASP A 10 -74.80 27.87 -3.78
C ASP A 10 -73.33 28.34 -3.82
N SER A 11 -72.97 29.47 -3.20
CA SER A 11 -71.57 29.87 -3.05
C SER A 11 -70.79 28.91 -2.12
N GLN A 12 -71.41 28.42 -1.04
CA GLN A 12 -70.82 27.39 -0.18
C GLN A 12 -70.59 26.06 -0.91
N LYS A 13 -71.49 25.65 -1.80
CA LYS A 13 -71.29 24.46 -2.65
C LYS A 13 -70.15 24.65 -3.64
N LEU A 14 -70.04 25.84 -4.26
CA LEU A 14 -68.94 26.16 -5.18
C LEU A 14 -67.60 26.18 -4.47
N ILE A 15 -67.53 26.75 -3.26
CA ILE A 15 -66.32 26.73 -2.41
C ILE A 15 -65.95 25.27 -2.06
N TYR A 16 -66.92 24.45 -1.64
CA TYR A 16 -66.69 23.04 -1.34
C TYR A 16 -66.16 22.24 -2.55
N VAL A 17 -66.72 22.48 -3.74
CA VAL A 17 -66.24 21.85 -4.99
C VAL A 17 -64.84 22.33 -5.34
N TYR A 18 -64.55 23.62 -5.18
CA TYR A 18 -63.22 24.19 -5.42
C TYR A 18 -62.17 23.61 -4.47
N GLU A 19 -62.47 23.48 -3.18
CA GLU A 19 -61.59 22.87 -2.18
C GLU A 19 -61.34 21.39 -2.51
N LYS A 20 -62.36 20.64 -2.91
CA LYS A 20 -62.23 19.24 -3.36
C LYS A 20 -61.36 19.13 -4.61
N LEU A 21 -61.54 19.98 -5.61
CA LEU A 21 -60.73 19.98 -6.84
C LEU A 21 -59.27 20.33 -6.54
N THR A 22 -59.04 21.28 -5.65
CA THR A 22 -57.68 21.66 -5.21
C THR A 22 -56.99 20.51 -4.49
N SER A 23 -57.71 19.82 -3.59
CA SER A 23 -57.21 18.62 -2.91
C SER A 23 -56.88 17.48 -3.89
N VAL A 24 -57.74 17.23 -4.87
CA VAL A 24 -57.49 16.21 -5.91
C VAL A 24 -56.28 16.59 -6.77
N HIS A 25 -56.15 17.86 -7.16
CA HIS A 25 -55.01 18.35 -7.92
C HIS A 25 -53.70 18.15 -7.16
N GLN A 26 -53.67 18.45 -5.86
CA GLN A 26 -52.49 18.26 -5.02
C GLN A 26 -52.11 16.78 -4.90
N ARG A 27 -53.08 15.88 -4.74
CA ARG A 27 -52.84 14.43 -4.71
C ARG A 27 -52.32 13.89 -6.05
N LEU A 28 -52.79 14.43 -7.17
CA LEU A 28 -52.28 14.07 -8.50
C LEU A 28 -50.83 14.55 -8.70
N GLN A 29 -50.48 15.74 -8.21
CA GLN A 29 -49.09 16.22 -8.23
C GLN A 29 -48.16 15.36 -7.38
N GLU A 30 -48.61 14.96 -6.18
CA GLU A 30 -47.85 14.03 -5.32
C GLU A 30 -47.69 12.66 -5.96
N PHE A 31 -48.75 12.13 -6.60
CA PHE A 31 -48.70 10.86 -7.32
C PHE A 31 -47.74 10.94 -8.51
N LYS A 32 -47.79 12.03 -9.29
CA LYS A 32 -46.85 12.27 -10.39
C LYS A 32 -45.39 12.27 -9.90
N LYS A 33 -45.09 12.97 -8.80
CA LYS A 33 -43.74 12.97 -8.19
C LYS A 33 -43.30 11.56 -7.78
N LYS A 34 -44.20 10.76 -7.19
CA LYS A 34 -43.89 9.38 -6.79
C LYS A 34 -43.64 8.47 -8.00
N VAL A 35 -44.38 8.64 -9.09
CA VAL A 35 -44.15 7.91 -10.34
C VAL A 35 -42.81 8.29 -10.96
N GLU A 36 -42.48 9.59 -11.03
CA GLU A 36 -41.18 10.08 -11.52
C GLU A 36 -40.01 9.53 -10.69
N GLN A 37 -40.14 9.53 -9.35
CA GLN A 37 -39.14 8.91 -8.46
C GLN A 37 -38.99 7.40 -8.68
N PHE A 38 -40.09 6.68 -8.87
CA PHE A 38 -40.04 5.24 -9.12
C PHE A 38 -39.37 4.91 -10.47
N GLU A 39 -39.64 5.70 -11.52
CA GLU A 39 -38.97 5.55 -12.82
C GLU A 39 -37.46 5.81 -12.72
N ASP A 40 -37.04 6.79 -11.92
CA ASP A 40 -35.63 7.11 -11.73
C ASP A 40 -34.91 6.02 -10.91
N ASP A 41 -35.53 5.49 -9.86
CA ASP A 41 -35.00 4.34 -9.10
C ASP A 41 -34.87 3.09 -9.99
N GLU A 42 -35.85 2.83 -10.87
CA GLU A 42 -35.79 1.69 -11.80
C GLU A 42 -34.68 1.88 -12.85
N LYS A 43 -34.48 3.10 -13.36
CA LYS A 43 -33.34 3.42 -14.25
C LYS A 43 -32.00 3.23 -13.56
N ILE A 44 -31.87 3.66 -12.30
CA ILE A 44 -30.64 3.46 -11.50
C ILE A 44 -30.38 1.97 -11.30
N LYS A 45 -31.41 1.19 -10.95
CA LYS A 45 -31.29 -0.27 -10.79
C LYS A 45 -30.89 -0.96 -12.09
N ARG A 46 -31.53 -0.62 -13.22
CA ARG A 46 -31.15 -1.14 -14.54
C ARG A 46 -29.73 -0.74 -14.93
N ALA A 47 -29.31 0.50 -14.66
CA ALA A 47 -27.95 0.95 -14.90
C ALA A 47 -26.92 0.17 -14.06
N TYR A 48 -27.24 -0.11 -12.79
CA TYR A 48 -26.43 -0.93 -11.91
C TYR A 48 -26.33 -2.39 -12.40
N GLU A 49 -27.44 -2.99 -12.84
CA GLU A 49 -27.48 -4.34 -13.43
C GLU A 49 -26.68 -4.42 -14.74
N ILE A 50 -26.82 -3.43 -15.63
CA ILE A 50 -26.04 -3.33 -16.88
C ILE A 50 -24.56 -3.17 -16.56
N GLN A 51 -24.20 -2.32 -15.60
CA GLN A 51 -22.82 -2.12 -15.17
C GLN A 51 -22.23 -3.40 -14.56
N ASN A 52 -23.00 -4.14 -13.75
CA ASN A 52 -22.59 -5.43 -13.21
C ASN A 52 -22.42 -6.49 -14.29
N LYS A 53 -23.34 -6.57 -15.26
CA LYS A 53 -23.25 -7.48 -16.39
C LYS A 53 -22.05 -7.15 -17.28
N GLN A 54 -21.84 -5.87 -17.59
CA GLN A 54 -20.69 -5.42 -18.36
C GLN A 54 -19.37 -5.68 -17.61
N GLY A 55 -19.35 -5.49 -16.29
CA GLY A 55 -18.22 -5.83 -15.43
C GLY A 55 -17.89 -7.32 -15.45
N ARG A 56 -18.90 -8.19 -15.31
CA ARG A 56 -18.73 -9.65 -15.43
C ARG A 56 -18.22 -10.06 -16.81
N ASN A 57 -18.80 -9.54 -17.89
CA ASN A 57 -18.32 -9.83 -19.24
C ASN A 57 -16.88 -9.36 -19.45
N SER A 58 -16.52 -8.18 -18.92
CA SER A 58 -15.14 -7.66 -19.00
C SER A 58 -14.15 -8.51 -18.21
N TYR A 59 -14.59 -9.04 -17.05
CA TYR A 59 -13.82 -9.99 -16.26
C TYR A 59 -13.60 -11.30 -17.01
N TYR A 60 -14.65 -11.92 -17.53
CA TYR A 60 -14.54 -13.20 -18.24
C TYR A 60 -13.72 -13.08 -19.53
N ALA A 61 -13.91 -12.01 -20.31
CA ALA A 61 -13.09 -11.75 -21.50
C ALA A 61 -11.60 -11.55 -21.14
N PHE A 62 -11.31 -10.98 -19.97
CA PHE A 62 -9.95 -10.85 -19.47
C PHE A 62 -9.38 -12.18 -18.99
N MET A 63 -10.17 -12.99 -18.27
CA MET A 63 -9.78 -14.31 -17.79
C MET A 63 -9.50 -15.29 -18.94
N ALA A 64 -10.20 -15.15 -20.06
CA ALA A 64 -9.96 -15.94 -21.27
C ALA A 64 -8.52 -15.77 -21.82
N LEU A 65 -7.85 -14.63 -21.56
CA LEU A 65 -6.46 -14.43 -21.98
C LEU A 65 -5.47 -15.39 -21.29
N PHE A 66 -5.86 -16.01 -20.17
CA PHE A 66 -5.03 -16.88 -19.35
C PHE A 66 -5.41 -18.37 -19.44
N GLY A 67 -6.30 -18.75 -20.37
CA GLY A 67 -6.63 -20.17 -20.64
C GLY A 67 -7.31 -20.91 -19.50
N GLN A 68 -8.01 -20.20 -18.61
CA GLN A 68 -8.71 -20.79 -17.47
C GLN A 68 -9.99 -21.54 -17.94
N PRO A 69 -10.09 -22.88 -17.72
CA PRO A 69 -10.95 -23.78 -18.48
C PRO A 69 -12.46 -23.75 -18.14
N GLN A 70 -12.90 -23.00 -17.13
CA GLN A 70 -14.32 -22.98 -16.77
C GLN A 70 -15.21 -22.07 -17.64
N LEU A 71 -14.64 -21.30 -18.57
CA LEU A 71 -15.33 -20.19 -19.22
C LEU A 71 -15.51 -20.30 -20.74
N ASP A 72 -14.97 -21.34 -21.37
CA ASP A 72 -15.19 -21.56 -22.80
C ASP A 72 -15.87 -22.91 -23.08
N ARG A 73 -17.15 -22.85 -23.45
CA ARG A 73 -17.85 -23.93 -24.15
C ARG A 73 -18.14 -23.54 -25.61
N SER A 74 -17.44 -22.55 -26.15
CA SER A 74 -17.60 -22.13 -27.53
C SER A 74 -16.27 -22.23 -28.26
N GLU A 75 -16.21 -23.19 -29.17
CA GLU A 75 -15.13 -23.40 -30.14
C GLU A 75 -14.69 -22.08 -30.80
N GLY A 76 -13.40 -21.72 -30.69
CA GLY A 76 -12.82 -20.63 -31.47
C GLY A 76 -11.52 -20.01 -30.95
N SER A 77 -10.39 -20.59 -31.34
CA SER A 77 -8.98 -20.12 -31.23
C SER A 77 -8.27 -20.24 -29.86
N ASP A 78 -7.71 -21.44 -29.63
CA ASP A 78 -6.73 -21.80 -28.60
C ASP A 78 -5.34 -21.18 -28.88
N GLU A 79 -5.18 -19.87 -28.74
CA GLU A 79 -3.85 -19.27 -28.57
C GLU A 79 -3.85 -18.37 -27.34
N LEU A 80 -3.21 -18.84 -26.27
CA LEU A 80 -2.91 -18.00 -25.12
C LEU A 80 -2.04 -16.84 -25.57
N LYS A 81 -2.45 -15.63 -25.17
CA LYS A 81 -1.80 -14.37 -25.54
C LYS A 81 -0.75 -13.98 -24.52
N LEU A 82 0.06 -14.94 -24.10
CA LEU A 82 1.06 -14.79 -23.05
C LEU A 82 2.44 -15.16 -23.60
N CYS A 83 3.45 -14.38 -23.23
CA CYS A 83 4.84 -14.70 -23.50
C CYS A 83 5.66 -14.61 -22.20
N ARG A 84 6.83 -15.24 -22.19
CA ARG A 84 7.74 -15.20 -21.04
C ARG A 84 8.60 -13.94 -21.13
N CYS A 85 8.74 -13.21 -20.04
CA CYS A 85 9.48 -11.95 -20.04
C CYS A 85 10.99 -12.11 -20.27
N ASP A 86 11.58 -13.22 -19.82
CA ASP A 86 13.01 -13.52 -19.91
C ASP A 86 13.43 -14.26 -21.20
N ARG A 87 12.46 -14.66 -22.04
CA ARG A 87 12.67 -15.38 -23.30
C ARG A 87 11.66 -14.91 -24.35
N ASN A 88 12.14 -14.39 -25.47
CA ASN A 88 11.28 -13.98 -26.61
C ASN A 88 10.65 -15.16 -27.39
N ASP A 89 10.61 -16.37 -26.82
CA ASP A 89 10.01 -17.52 -27.49
C ASP A 89 8.51 -17.62 -27.17
N MET A 90 7.71 -17.67 -28.23
CA MET A 90 6.31 -18.09 -28.18
C MET A 90 6.28 -19.59 -27.89
N ASP A 91 6.03 -19.96 -26.63
CA ASP A 91 6.00 -21.35 -26.24
C ASP A 91 4.54 -21.78 -25.95
N LEU A 92 4.04 -22.73 -26.74
CA LEU A 92 2.75 -23.40 -26.51
C LEU A 92 2.70 -24.08 -25.12
N SER A 93 3.86 -24.27 -24.47
CA SER A 93 4.02 -24.78 -23.10
C SER A 93 3.49 -23.84 -22.00
N VAL A 94 3.29 -22.54 -22.29
CA VAL A 94 2.81 -21.54 -21.30
C VAL A 94 1.40 -21.89 -20.79
N SER A 95 0.55 -22.41 -21.69
CA SER A 95 -0.79 -22.95 -21.38
C SER A 95 -0.81 -23.98 -20.27
N MET A 96 0.04 -24.99 -20.42
CA MET A 96 0.13 -26.10 -19.49
C MET A 96 0.77 -25.66 -18.17
N THR A 97 1.66 -24.67 -18.23
CA THR A 97 2.40 -24.19 -17.06
C THR A 97 1.56 -23.34 -16.11
N LEU A 98 0.51 -22.69 -16.60
CA LEU A 98 -0.37 -21.80 -15.81
C LEU A 98 -1.68 -22.46 -15.37
N ARG A 99 -2.02 -23.62 -15.94
CA ARG A 99 -3.23 -24.36 -15.59
C ARG A 99 -3.12 -24.90 -14.15
N ASP A 100 -4.23 -24.85 -13.41
CA ASP A 100 -4.34 -25.34 -12.04
C ASP A 100 -3.39 -24.67 -11.03
N LYS A 101 -2.85 -23.49 -11.36
CA LYS A 101 -2.01 -22.69 -10.47
C LYS A 101 -2.69 -21.41 -10.03
N MET A 102 -2.28 -20.91 -8.87
CA MET A 102 -2.65 -19.56 -8.44
C MET A 102 -1.92 -18.51 -9.31
N LEU A 103 -2.67 -17.54 -9.83
CA LEU A 103 -2.14 -16.48 -10.68
C LEU A 103 -2.07 -15.16 -9.91
N LEU A 104 -0.88 -14.55 -9.91
CA LEU A 104 -0.64 -13.19 -9.40
C LEU A 104 -0.55 -12.24 -10.59
N LEU A 105 -1.62 -11.50 -10.85
CA LEU A 105 -1.64 -10.51 -11.92
C LEU A 105 -0.99 -9.21 -11.45
N LEU A 106 0.25 -8.96 -11.89
CA LEU A 106 0.93 -7.70 -11.69
C LEU A 106 0.38 -6.68 -12.69
N ILE A 107 -0.44 -5.76 -12.23
CA ILE A 107 -1.07 -4.73 -13.05
C ILE A 107 -0.37 -3.41 -12.78
N SER A 108 0.28 -2.84 -13.80
CA SER A 108 1.00 -1.56 -13.66
C SER A 108 0.97 -0.74 -14.95
N GLY A 109 1.29 0.55 -14.82
CA GLY A 109 1.77 1.32 -15.96
C GLY A 109 3.20 0.94 -16.35
N LEU A 110 3.74 1.61 -17.37
CA LEU A 110 5.15 1.50 -17.77
C LEU A 110 6.08 2.39 -16.92
N ASP A 111 5.53 3.10 -15.95
CA ASP A 111 6.21 3.93 -14.95
C ASP A 111 6.45 3.18 -13.63
N ILE A 112 6.19 1.87 -13.59
CA ILE A 112 6.64 1.00 -12.49
C ILE A 112 8.13 1.27 -12.22
N SER A 113 8.45 1.53 -10.96
CA SER A 113 9.80 1.99 -10.62
C SER A 113 10.83 0.91 -10.96
N SER A 114 12.00 1.35 -11.44
CA SER A 114 13.18 0.50 -11.62
C SER A 114 13.62 -0.19 -10.31
N ASN A 115 13.16 0.30 -9.15
CA ASN A 115 13.41 -0.32 -7.85
C ASN A 115 12.32 -1.33 -7.44
N GLU A 116 11.08 -1.21 -7.95
CA GLU A 116 9.97 -2.10 -7.62
C GLU A 116 10.05 -3.45 -8.36
N VAL A 117 10.42 -3.43 -9.66
CA VAL A 117 10.50 -4.66 -10.47
C VAL A 117 11.53 -5.65 -9.93
N PRO A 118 12.79 -5.26 -9.63
CA PRO A 118 13.78 -6.18 -9.10
C PRO A 118 13.36 -6.81 -7.77
N PHE A 119 12.73 -6.05 -6.87
CA PHE A 119 12.24 -6.58 -5.60
C PHE A 119 11.22 -7.71 -5.80
N LEU A 120 10.19 -7.43 -6.62
CA LEU A 120 9.15 -8.42 -6.91
C LEU A 120 9.74 -9.64 -7.60
N ARG A 121 10.70 -9.43 -8.51
CA ARG A 121 11.42 -10.51 -9.19
C ARG A 121 12.19 -11.37 -8.21
N ASP A 122 12.99 -10.77 -7.33
CA ASP A 122 13.83 -11.51 -6.39
C ASP A 122 12.96 -12.33 -5.42
N THR A 123 11.85 -11.75 -4.94
CA THR A 123 10.82 -12.44 -4.15
C THR A 123 10.23 -13.65 -4.90
N TYR A 124 9.95 -13.48 -6.20
CA TYR A 124 9.41 -14.54 -7.04
C TYR A 124 10.44 -15.64 -7.35
N ILE A 125 11.71 -15.29 -7.57
CA ILE A 125 12.77 -16.28 -7.77
C ILE A 125 12.98 -17.10 -6.50
N GLU A 126 13.01 -16.44 -5.34
CA GLU A 126 13.08 -17.10 -4.04
C GLU A 126 11.94 -18.10 -3.86
N SER A 127 10.72 -17.73 -4.25
CA SER A 127 9.56 -18.62 -4.08
C SER A 127 9.65 -19.91 -4.90
N LYS A 128 10.29 -19.86 -6.08
CA LYS A 128 10.52 -21.06 -6.92
C LYS A 128 11.49 -22.07 -6.31
N THR A 129 12.23 -21.71 -5.26
CA THR A 129 13.07 -22.67 -4.53
C THR A 129 12.27 -23.51 -3.54
N SER A 130 11.03 -23.12 -3.22
CA SER A 130 10.15 -23.80 -2.28
C SER A 130 9.12 -24.67 -3.00
N VAL A 131 9.04 -25.95 -2.61
CA VAL A 131 8.07 -26.92 -3.19
C VAL A 131 6.61 -26.58 -2.82
N GLN A 132 6.38 -25.73 -1.82
CA GLN A 132 5.03 -25.40 -1.32
C GLN A 132 4.36 -24.23 -2.04
N GLN A 133 5.09 -23.50 -2.90
CA GLN A 133 4.61 -22.24 -3.48
C GLN A 133 4.30 -22.42 -4.97
N ASP A 134 3.07 -22.86 -5.24
CA ASP A 134 2.62 -23.10 -6.61
C ASP A 134 1.81 -21.92 -7.15
N TYR A 135 2.52 -20.84 -7.49
CA TYR A 135 1.93 -19.67 -8.12
C TYR A 135 2.80 -19.12 -9.23
N GLU A 136 2.18 -18.44 -10.21
CA GLU A 136 2.86 -17.76 -11.31
C GLU A 136 2.48 -16.27 -11.33
N ILE A 137 3.43 -15.41 -11.69
CA ILE A 137 3.16 -13.99 -11.90
C ILE A 137 2.89 -13.74 -13.37
N VAL A 138 1.88 -12.92 -13.67
CA VAL A 138 1.60 -12.44 -15.03
C VAL A 138 1.52 -10.92 -15.04
N TRP A 139 2.39 -10.28 -15.80
CA TRP A 139 2.40 -8.84 -15.97
C TRP A 139 1.36 -8.38 -16.99
N VAL A 140 0.58 -7.39 -16.59
CA VAL A 140 -0.56 -6.81 -17.31
C VAL A 140 -0.30 -5.31 -17.44
N PRO A 141 0.38 -4.87 -18.52
CA PRO A 141 0.69 -3.46 -18.72
C PRO A 141 -0.57 -2.67 -19.10
N ILE A 142 -0.93 -1.66 -18.30
CA ILE A 142 -2.10 -0.79 -18.53
C ILE A 142 -1.64 0.66 -18.69
N LEU A 143 -1.82 1.19 -19.91
CA LEU A 143 -1.64 2.60 -20.20
C LEU A 143 -2.96 3.36 -20.20
N SER A 144 -2.89 4.63 -19.77
CA SER A 144 -4.00 5.59 -19.90
C SER A 144 -4.08 6.22 -21.30
N GLY A 145 -2.96 6.26 -22.03
CA GLY A 145 -2.86 6.73 -23.40
C GLY A 145 -2.83 5.62 -24.44
N ARG A 146 -2.65 6.01 -25.71
CA ARG A 146 -2.39 5.07 -26.81
C ARG A 146 -0.98 4.49 -26.69
N TRP A 147 -0.82 3.28 -27.19
CA TRP A 147 0.51 2.72 -27.42
C TRP A 147 1.23 3.51 -28.51
N THR A 148 2.50 3.78 -28.28
CA THR A 148 3.43 4.45 -29.19
C THR A 148 4.69 3.61 -29.28
N THR A 149 5.50 3.81 -30.31
CA THR A 149 6.79 3.11 -30.46
C THR A 149 7.67 3.26 -29.22
N SER A 150 7.73 4.46 -28.62
CA SER A 150 8.46 4.68 -27.36
C SER A 150 7.90 3.89 -26.17
N SER A 151 6.57 3.74 -26.10
CA SER A 151 5.92 2.94 -25.05
C SER A 151 6.20 1.44 -25.24
N GLU A 152 6.22 0.96 -26.49
CA GLU A 152 6.56 -0.42 -26.83
C GLU A 152 8.03 -0.74 -26.47
N GLU A 153 8.96 0.14 -26.84
CA GLU A 153 10.37 0.02 -26.45
C GLU A 153 10.56 -0.01 -24.93
N LYS A 154 9.83 0.85 -24.20
CA LYS A 154 9.87 0.85 -22.74
C LYS A 154 9.30 -0.44 -22.14
N CYS A 155 8.24 -0.97 -22.74
CA CYS A 155 7.64 -2.24 -22.33
C CYS A 155 8.64 -3.40 -22.48
N VAL A 156 9.33 -3.49 -23.62
CA VAL A 156 10.36 -4.51 -23.87
C VAL A 156 11.53 -4.39 -22.89
N LYS A 157 12.01 -3.17 -22.61
CA LYS A 157 13.07 -2.97 -21.61
C LYS A 157 12.65 -3.42 -20.22
N LEU A 158 11.41 -3.14 -19.82
CA LEU A 158 10.87 -3.56 -18.53
C LEU A 158 10.68 -5.07 -18.45
N SER A 159 10.18 -5.71 -19.52
CA SER A 159 9.98 -7.16 -19.53
C SER A 159 11.31 -7.90 -19.39
N GLN A 160 12.39 -7.44 -20.00
CA GLN A 160 13.73 -8.03 -19.84
C GLN A 160 14.23 -8.05 -18.39
N MET A 161 13.70 -7.19 -17.51
CA MET A 161 14.03 -7.17 -16.08
C MET A 161 13.17 -8.13 -15.25
N MET A 162 12.17 -8.78 -15.84
CA MET A 162 11.19 -9.64 -15.17
C MET A 162 11.45 -11.12 -15.49
N SER A 163 11.18 -12.00 -14.51
CA SER A 163 11.42 -13.45 -14.65
C SER A 163 10.13 -14.28 -14.78
N TRP A 164 9.01 -13.62 -15.06
CA TRP A 164 7.66 -14.19 -15.09
C TRP A 164 7.00 -14.01 -16.48
N TYR A 165 5.68 -14.18 -16.58
CA TYR A 165 4.95 -14.07 -17.84
C TYR A 165 4.38 -12.67 -18.06
N MET A 166 4.05 -12.31 -19.29
CA MET A 166 3.31 -11.08 -19.61
C MET A 166 2.27 -11.33 -20.70
N ILE A 167 1.27 -10.45 -20.77
CA ILE A 167 0.39 -10.39 -21.94
C ILE A 167 1.22 -9.91 -23.13
N GLU A 168 1.26 -10.74 -24.17
CA GLU A 168 2.12 -10.58 -25.35
C GLU A 168 1.96 -9.22 -26.01
N HIS A 169 0.71 -8.83 -26.31
CA HIS A 169 0.41 -7.54 -26.87
C HIS A 169 -0.64 -6.79 -26.04
N PRO A 170 -0.38 -5.54 -25.61
CA PRO A 170 -1.32 -4.74 -24.84
C PRO A 170 -2.69 -4.49 -25.49
N ASN A 171 -2.75 -4.57 -26.82
CA ASN A 171 -4.00 -4.46 -27.59
C ASN A 171 -4.99 -5.60 -27.30
N PHE A 172 -4.53 -6.69 -26.68
CA PHE A 172 -5.41 -7.76 -26.23
C PHE A 172 -6.25 -7.36 -25.01
N ILE A 173 -5.86 -6.30 -24.29
CA ILE A 173 -6.64 -5.75 -23.19
C ILE A 173 -7.62 -4.71 -23.75
N SER A 174 -8.90 -5.08 -23.81
CA SER A 174 -9.95 -4.17 -24.28
C SER A 174 -10.10 -2.92 -23.40
N GLU A 175 -10.60 -1.82 -23.96
CA GLU A 175 -10.88 -0.60 -23.18
C GLU A 175 -11.92 -0.82 -22.06
N ASN A 176 -12.87 -1.74 -22.26
CA ASN A 176 -13.82 -2.11 -21.21
C ASN A 176 -13.13 -2.83 -20.05
N THR A 177 -12.18 -3.71 -20.35
CA THR A 177 -11.34 -4.37 -19.35
C THR A 177 -10.47 -3.36 -18.60
N LYS A 178 -9.81 -2.41 -19.30
CA LYS A 178 -9.05 -1.34 -18.62
C LYS A 178 -9.94 -0.50 -17.69
N LYS A 179 -11.16 -0.16 -18.12
CA LYS A 179 -12.16 0.54 -17.28
C LYS A 179 -12.59 -0.30 -16.07
N PHE A 180 -12.82 -1.59 -16.27
CA PHE A 180 -13.12 -2.53 -15.18
C PHE A 180 -12.00 -2.56 -14.15
N ILE A 181 -10.74 -2.74 -14.58
CA ILE A 181 -9.57 -2.80 -13.69
C ILE A 181 -9.44 -1.49 -12.88
N ARG A 182 -9.58 -0.33 -13.53
CA ARG A 182 -9.53 0.98 -12.85
C ARG A 182 -10.67 1.18 -11.84
N ARG A 183 -11.90 0.74 -12.17
CA ARG A 183 -13.09 1.00 -11.33
C ARG A 183 -13.29 -0.03 -10.23
N VAL A 184 -13.15 -1.32 -10.56
CA VAL A 184 -13.48 -2.45 -9.68
C VAL A 184 -12.26 -2.88 -8.86
N TRP A 185 -11.10 -2.98 -9.49
CA TRP A 185 -9.83 -3.26 -8.79
C TRP A 185 -9.12 -2.00 -8.30
N LYS A 186 -9.69 -0.82 -8.56
CA LYS A 186 -9.22 0.48 -8.07
C LYS A 186 -7.76 0.80 -8.48
N PHE A 187 -7.31 0.30 -9.64
CA PHE A 187 -6.00 0.65 -10.18
C PHE A 187 -5.94 2.15 -10.57
N LYS A 188 -4.95 2.87 -10.03
CA LYS A 188 -4.79 4.33 -10.17
C LYS A 188 -3.37 4.78 -10.52
N MET A 189 -2.61 3.90 -11.22
CA MET A 189 -1.25 4.07 -11.79
C MET A 189 -0.17 3.27 -11.06
N ARG A 190 -0.16 3.18 -9.72
CA ARG A 190 0.79 2.33 -9.00
C ARG A 190 0.50 0.85 -9.23
N PRO A 191 1.55 0.01 -9.25
CA PRO A 191 1.37 -1.42 -9.40
C PRO A 191 0.44 -1.99 -8.32
N ILE A 192 -0.52 -2.82 -8.75
CA ILE A 192 -1.29 -3.68 -7.86
C ILE A 192 -1.06 -5.14 -8.26
N VAL A 193 -1.18 -6.05 -7.30
CA VAL A 193 -1.09 -7.49 -7.56
C VAL A 193 -2.42 -8.14 -7.21
N VAL A 194 -3.17 -8.60 -8.20
CA VAL A 194 -4.45 -9.29 -8.00
C VAL A 194 -4.19 -10.79 -7.97
N VAL A 195 -4.71 -11.48 -6.95
CA VAL A 195 -4.62 -12.94 -6.84
C VAL A 195 -5.89 -13.57 -7.37
N ILE A 196 -5.69 -14.52 -8.27
CA ILE A 196 -6.72 -15.40 -8.80
C ILE A 196 -6.34 -16.81 -8.43
N ASP A 197 -7.27 -17.56 -7.83
CA ASP A 197 -7.04 -18.96 -7.52
C ASP A 197 -7.16 -19.87 -8.76
N GLU A 198 -6.88 -21.15 -8.54
CA GLU A 198 -6.98 -22.24 -9.49
C GLU A 198 -8.39 -22.43 -10.09
N ASN A 199 -9.46 -21.89 -9.47
CA ASN A 199 -10.82 -21.91 -10.01
C ASN A 199 -11.13 -20.69 -10.89
N GLY A 200 -10.22 -19.71 -10.94
CA GLY A 200 -10.45 -18.45 -11.61
C GLY A 200 -11.21 -17.44 -10.76
N ASP A 201 -11.25 -17.58 -9.43
CA ASP A 201 -11.87 -16.64 -8.51
C ASP A 201 -10.87 -15.61 -7.97
N VAL A 202 -11.29 -14.35 -7.83
CA VAL A 202 -10.45 -13.30 -7.25
C VAL A 202 -10.41 -13.44 -5.72
N VAL A 203 -9.29 -13.92 -5.21
CA VAL A 203 -9.07 -14.13 -3.76
C VAL A 203 -8.68 -12.83 -3.06
N CYS A 204 -7.82 -12.03 -3.68
CA CYS A 204 -7.42 -10.74 -3.13
C CYS A 204 -7.10 -9.74 -4.25
N ARG A 205 -7.63 -8.52 -4.12
CA ARG A 205 -7.55 -7.48 -5.16
C ARG A 205 -6.24 -6.69 -5.15
N ASN A 206 -5.47 -6.75 -4.07
CA ASN A 206 -4.15 -6.14 -4.02
C ASN A 206 -3.29 -6.76 -2.90
N VAL A 207 -2.45 -7.72 -3.26
CA VAL A 207 -1.55 -8.43 -2.34
C VAL A 207 -0.14 -7.85 -2.29
N ILE A 208 0.11 -6.76 -3.02
CA ILE A 208 1.46 -6.17 -3.10
C ILE A 208 2.01 -5.82 -1.71
N HIS A 209 1.13 -5.42 -0.78
CA HIS A 209 1.51 -5.16 0.60
C HIS A 209 1.96 -6.43 1.32
N MET A 210 1.26 -7.55 1.15
CA MET A 210 1.66 -8.84 1.71
C MET A 210 3.00 -9.30 1.14
N MET A 211 3.25 -9.06 -0.16
CA MET A 211 4.53 -9.36 -0.80
C MET A 211 5.66 -8.50 -0.21
N TYR A 212 5.43 -7.20 -0.02
CA TYR A 212 6.44 -6.34 0.60
C TYR A 212 6.75 -6.72 2.05
N ILE A 213 5.76 -7.20 2.82
CA ILE A 213 5.93 -7.51 4.26
C ILE A 213 6.43 -8.95 4.49
N TRP A 214 5.88 -9.95 3.81
CA TRP A 214 6.19 -11.36 4.11
C TRP A 214 6.78 -12.11 2.92
N GLY A 215 6.88 -11.48 1.75
CA GLY A 215 7.43 -12.10 0.56
C GLY A 215 6.76 -13.44 0.26
N PRO A 216 7.53 -14.53 0.09
CA PRO A 216 6.96 -15.84 -0.19
C PRO A 216 6.13 -16.42 0.98
N LYS A 217 6.43 -16.06 2.23
CA LYS A 217 5.72 -16.55 3.44
C LYS A 217 4.24 -16.14 3.45
N ALA A 218 3.87 -15.13 2.67
CA ALA A 218 2.49 -14.68 2.50
C ALA A 218 1.60 -15.63 1.69
N PHE A 219 2.16 -16.61 0.96
CA PHE A 219 1.36 -17.63 0.26
C PHE A 219 0.40 -18.34 1.23
N PRO A 220 -0.89 -18.57 0.86
CA PRO A 220 -1.53 -18.36 -0.44
C PRO A 220 -2.14 -16.96 -0.67
N PHE A 221 -1.57 -15.92 -0.06
CA PHE A 221 -1.90 -14.50 -0.27
C PHE A 221 -3.38 -14.15 -0.02
N THR A 222 -4.00 -14.84 0.94
CA THR A 222 -5.40 -14.64 1.30
C THR A 222 -5.54 -13.68 2.49
N PRO A 223 -6.69 -12.99 2.64
CA PRO A 223 -6.95 -12.17 3.82
C PRO A 223 -6.89 -12.96 5.14
N LEU A 224 -7.25 -14.25 5.10
CA LEU A 224 -7.11 -15.14 6.27
C LEU A 224 -5.64 -15.37 6.61
N ARG A 225 -4.81 -15.63 5.60
CA ARG A 225 -3.36 -15.82 5.77
C ARG A 225 -2.70 -14.55 6.31
N GLU A 226 -3.07 -13.38 5.78
CA GLU A 226 -2.63 -12.07 6.30
C GLU A 226 -2.93 -11.91 7.79
N ARG A 227 -4.16 -12.25 8.21
CA ARG A 227 -4.55 -12.21 9.63
C ARG A 227 -3.75 -13.20 10.47
N THR A 228 -3.51 -14.41 9.98
CA THR A 228 -2.70 -15.41 10.68
C THR A 228 -1.25 -14.93 10.85
N LEU A 229 -0.67 -14.31 9.82
CA LEU A 229 0.67 -13.75 9.89
C LEU A 229 0.73 -12.64 10.95
N TRP A 230 -0.18 -11.68 10.93
CA TRP A 230 -0.26 -10.64 11.97
C TRP A 230 -0.41 -11.17 13.40
N ASN A 231 -1.05 -12.32 13.59
CA ASN A 231 -1.24 -12.95 14.90
C ASN A 231 -0.09 -13.89 15.30
N SER A 232 0.87 -14.13 14.41
CA SER A 232 2.03 -14.97 14.69
C SER A 232 3.05 -14.24 15.55
N ALA A 233 3.74 -14.97 16.43
CA ALA A 233 4.86 -14.45 17.21
C ALA A 233 6.03 -13.98 16.34
N GLU A 234 6.07 -14.37 15.06
CA GLU A 234 7.09 -13.97 14.06
C GLU A 234 6.83 -12.59 13.45
N THR A 235 5.64 -12.00 13.67
CA THR A 235 5.27 -10.69 13.11
C THR A 235 5.37 -9.59 14.17
N ARG A 236 6.45 -9.63 14.96
CA ARG A 236 6.80 -8.54 15.88
C ARG A 236 7.25 -7.33 15.08
N LEU A 237 6.89 -6.13 15.52
CA LEU A 237 7.14 -4.92 14.75
C LEU A 237 8.63 -4.73 14.45
N ASP A 238 9.50 -4.97 15.42
CA ASP A 238 10.95 -4.87 15.26
C ASP A 238 11.46 -5.84 14.20
N SER A 239 11.02 -7.10 14.22
CA SER A 239 11.33 -8.05 13.16
C SER A 239 10.84 -7.53 11.80
N GLN A 240 9.64 -6.96 11.74
CA GLN A 240 9.09 -6.43 10.50
C GLN A 240 9.85 -5.20 9.95
N VAL A 241 10.44 -4.38 10.83
CA VAL A 241 11.19 -3.17 10.45
C VAL A 241 12.62 -3.51 10.00
N PHE A 242 13.25 -4.53 10.59
CA PHE A 242 14.65 -4.88 10.33
C PHE A 242 14.82 -6.04 9.32
N ASP A 243 13.78 -6.85 9.07
CA ASP A 243 13.79 -7.97 8.11
C ASP A 243 13.55 -7.51 6.66
N PHE A 244 14.33 -6.53 6.20
CA PHE A 244 14.32 -6.06 4.81
C PHE A 244 15.65 -6.29 4.07
N ASP A 245 16.70 -6.70 4.80
CA ASP A 245 18.00 -7.10 4.27
C ASP A 245 18.53 -8.30 5.07
N PRO A 246 18.80 -9.45 4.42
CA PRO A 246 19.32 -10.63 5.10
C PRO A 246 20.61 -10.38 5.90
N ASN A 247 21.44 -9.41 5.49
CA ASN A 247 22.64 -9.06 6.26
C ASN A 247 22.30 -8.41 7.59
N ILE A 248 21.24 -7.58 7.63
CA ILE A 248 20.77 -6.93 8.86
C ILE A 248 20.19 -7.99 9.79
N THR A 249 19.38 -8.91 9.25
CA THR A 249 18.84 -10.04 10.02
C THR A 249 19.98 -10.86 10.65
N ARG A 250 21.01 -11.19 9.88
CA ARG A 250 22.20 -11.90 10.40
C ARG A 250 22.95 -11.11 11.48
N MET A 251 23.10 -9.79 11.33
CA MET A 251 23.76 -8.95 12.36
C MET A 251 23.02 -9.01 13.69
N LEU A 252 21.68 -9.02 13.66
CA LEU A 252 20.86 -9.16 14.87
C LEU A 252 20.98 -10.56 15.47
N GLU A 253 21.01 -11.62 14.64
CA GLU A 253 21.22 -13.00 15.08
C GLU A 253 22.60 -13.21 15.72
N ASP A 254 23.63 -12.52 15.21
CA ASP A 254 24.99 -12.48 15.79
C ASP A 254 25.05 -11.71 17.13
N GLY A 255 23.91 -11.18 17.61
CA GLY A 255 23.83 -10.43 18.86
C GLY A 255 24.45 -9.05 18.78
N LYS A 256 24.54 -8.45 17.59
CA LYS A 256 24.98 -7.06 17.41
C LYS A 256 23.82 -6.08 17.54
N TRP A 257 24.13 -4.87 17.98
CA TRP A 257 23.20 -3.76 17.90
C TRP A 257 23.12 -3.27 16.45
N VAL A 258 21.93 -2.91 15.99
CA VAL A 258 21.76 -2.31 14.66
C VAL A 258 21.16 -0.92 14.81
N ILE A 259 21.86 0.06 14.23
CA ILE A 259 21.45 1.47 14.24
C ILE A 259 21.21 1.89 12.80
N LEU A 260 19.93 2.03 12.44
CA LEU A 260 19.52 2.67 11.20
C LEU A 260 19.54 4.19 11.42
N TYR A 261 20.11 4.94 10.49
CA TYR A 261 20.06 6.39 10.53
C TYR A 261 19.93 6.96 9.13
N GLY A 262 19.35 8.15 9.00
CA GLY A 262 19.11 8.75 7.70
C GLY A 262 18.79 10.23 7.79
N GLY A 263 18.51 10.81 6.62
CA GLY A 263 18.30 12.24 6.44
C GLY A 263 19.28 12.86 5.46
N ASN A 264 19.13 14.18 5.26
CA ASN A 264 19.86 14.95 4.26
C ASN A 264 20.93 15.87 4.86
N ASP A 265 21.09 15.89 6.18
CA ASP A 265 22.15 16.63 6.86
C ASP A 265 23.42 15.78 7.03
N PHE A 266 24.42 16.11 6.21
CA PHE A 266 25.75 15.48 6.25
C PHE A 266 26.51 15.77 7.54
N GLU A 267 26.47 17.02 8.01
CA GLU A 267 27.22 17.45 9.19
C GLU A 267 26.67 16.78 10.44
N TRP A 268 25.35 16.67 10.55
CA TRP A 268 24.71 15.87 11.59
C TRP A 268 25.11 14.40 11.48
N SER A 269 25.03 13.79 10.29
CA SER A 269 25.36 12.38 10.10
C SER A 269 26.79 12.05 10.57
N ARG A 270 27.76 12.92 10.27
CA ARG A 270 29.15 12.77 10.73
C ARG A 270 29.28 12.92 12.25
N LYS A 271 28.63 13.92 12.85
CA LYS A 271 28.62 14.12 14.31
C LYS A 271 27.98 12.94 15.03
N PHE A 272 26.84 12.47 14.53
CA PHE A 272 26.09 11.34 15.05
C PHE A 272 26.91 10.06 15.04
N THR A 273 27.43 9.66 13.88
CA THR A 273 28.28 8.46 13.77
C THR A 273 29.53 8.53 14.64
N THR A 274 30.20 9.68 14.71
CA THR A 274 31.37 9.87 15.58
C THR A 274 31.02 9.68 17.06
N GLN A 275 29.95 10.35 17.52
CA GLN A 275 29.52 10.28 18.92
C GLN A 275 29.07 8.88 19.30
N VAL A 276 28.25 8.25 18.46
CA VAL A 276 27.71 6.91 18.70
C VAL A 276 28.84 5.88 18.73
N ARG A 277 29.78 5.91 17.77
CA ARG A 277 30.94 5.01 17.77
C ARG A 277 31.81 5.17 19.02
N LYS A 278 32.03 6.41 19.46
CA LYS A 278 32.76 6.68 20.70
C LYS A 278 32.07 5.99 21.89
N VAL A 279 30.77 6.26 22.09
CA VAL A 279 29.98 5.69 23.19
C VAL A 279 30.00 4.17 23.16
N LEU A 280 29.76 3.56 21.99
CA LEU A 280 29.73 2.11 21.85
C LEU A 280 31.09 1.47 22.08
N SER A 281 32.17 2.12 21.63
CA SER A 281 33.54 1.66 21.89
C SER A 281 33.88 1.73 23.37
N ASP A 282 33.56 2.84 24.04
CA ASP A 282 33.83 3.03 25.47
C ASP A 282 33.05 2.02 26.33
N ALA A 283 31.84 1.66 25.89
CA ALA A 283 30.98 0.66 26.52
C ALA A 283 31.25 -0.80 26.08
N CYS A 284 32.22 -1.05 25.19
CA CYS A 284 32.52 -2.35 24.60
C CYS A 284 31.29 -3.03 23.93
N ILE A 285 30.41 -2.25 23.30
CA ILE A 285 29.21 -2.73 22.62
C ILE A 285 29.50 -2.97 21.13
N LEU A 286 29.19 -4.17 20.65
CA LEU A 286 29.25 -4.50 19.22
C LEU A 286 28.00 -3.97 18.51
N ALA A 287 28.18 -3.04 17.58
CA ALA A 287 27.10 -2.48 16.79
C ALA A 287 27.48 -2.26 15.33
N GLU A 288 26.47 -2.28 14.47
CA GLU A 288 26.56 -1.91 13.07
C GLU A 288 25.69 -0.66 12.81
N MET A 289 26.29 0.35 12.17
CA MET A 289 25.60 1.57 11.77
C MET A 289 25.28 1.50 10.27
N ILE A 290 24.02 1.74 9.93
CA ILE A 290 23.47 1.55 8.59
C ILE A 290 22.80 2.84 8.13
N TYR A 291 23.30 3.40 7.04
CA TYR A 291 22.70 4.59 6.46
C TYR A 291 21.53 4.20 5.54
N VAL A 292 20.36 4.78 5.82
CA VAL A 292 19.11 4.60 5.10
C VAL A 292 18.73 5.93 4.43
N GLY A 293 19.32 6.19 3.27
CA GLY A 293 19.08 7.42 2.51
C GLY A 293 19.63 7.35 1.09
N GLU A 294 19.30 8.35 0.28
CA GLU A 294 19.67 8.36 -1.15
C GLU A 294 21.14 8.75 -1.38
N ASN A 295 21.75 9.44 -0.41
CA ASN A 295 23.11 9.93 -0.50
C ASN A 295 24.14 8.95 0.08
N ILE A 296 24.43 7.89 -0.67
CA ILE A 296 25.38 6.80 -0.32
C ILE A 296 26.79 7.32 0.04
N LYS A 297 27.20 8.49 -0.46
CA LYS A 297 28.54 9.05 -0.27
C LYS A 297 28.80 9.65 1.12
N LEU A 298 27.81 9.69 2.02
CA LEU A 298 27.88 10.45 3.26
C LEU A 298 28.69 9.79 4.40
N ASP A 299 28.99 8.49 4.34
CA ASP A 299 29.90 7.85 5.31
C ASP A 299 30.58 6.59 4.74
N PRO A 300 31.89 6.62 4.43
CA PRO A 300 32.64 5.47 3.93
C PRO A 300 32.73 4.29 4.92
N GLN A 301 32.50 4.54 6.22
CA GLN A 301 32.65 3.53 7.27
C GLN A 301 31.33 2.87 7.69
N SER A 302 30.20 3.33 7.17
CA SER A 302 28.89 2.73 7.46
C SER A 302 28.50 1.71 6.40
N TYR A 303 27.74 0.68 6.80
CA TYR A 303 27.13 -0.22 5.84
C TYR A 303 26.09 0.58 5.04
N SER A 304 26.39 0.82 3.76
CA SER A 304 25.50 1.57 2.89
C SER A 304 24.57 0.63 2.14
N LEU A 305 23.28 0.90 2.23
CA LEU A 305 22.26 0.21 1.46
C LEU A 305 22.25 0.75 0.03
N ASP A 306 22.05 -0.14 -0.95
CA ASP A 306 21.74 0.30 -2.29
C ASP A 306 20.37 1.00 -2.33
N LEU A 307 20.16 1.87 -3.33
CA LEU A 307 18.91 2.63 -3.47
C LEU A 307 17.66 1.74 -3.53
N ARG A 308 17.78 0.50 -4.02
CA ARG A 308 16.65 -0.43 -4.10
C ARG A 308 16.23 -0.90 -2.71
N LYS A 309 17.20 -1.23 -1.85
CA LYS A 309 16.94 -1.61 -0.45
C LYS A 309 16.38 -0.45 0.36
N VAL A 310 16.86 0.78 0.13
CA VAL A 310 16.29 1.99 0.76
C VAL A 310 14.84 2.20 0.32
N CYS A 311 14.55 2.11 -0.98
CA CYS A 311 13.17 2.17 -1.47
C CYS A 311 12.30 1.06 -0.87
N TYR A 312 12.82 -0.18 -0.82
CA TYR A 312 12.10 -1.31 -0.27
C TYR A 312 11.76 -1.13 1.20
N PHE A 313 12.71 -0.67 2.03
CA PHE A 313 12.47 -0.34 3.44
C PHE A 313 11.26 0.59 3.62
N TRP A 314 11.21 1.69 2.86
CA TRP A 314 10.10 2.63 2.95
C TRP A 314 8.78 2.07 2.39
N SER A 315 8.81 1.36 1.27
CA SER A 315 7.63 0.70 0.68
C SER A 315 7.05 -0.38 1.59
N ARG A 316 7.92 -1.10 2.31
CA ARG A 316 7.56 -2.10 3.32
C ARG A 316 6.89 -1.46 4.53
N LEU A 317 7.44 -0.36 5.06
CA LEU A 317 6.80 0.41 6.15
C LEU A 317 5.42 0.95 5.76
N GLU A 318 5.28 1.50 4.56
CA GLU A 318 3.99 1.95 4.05
C GLU A 318 3.01 0.77 3.92
N SER A 319 3.49 -0.38 3.45
CA SER A 319 2.68 -1.60 3.36
C SER A 319 2.25 -2.13 4.73
N LEU A 320 3.13 -2.10 5.75
CA LEU A 320 2.80 -2.44 7.13
C LEU A 320 1.66 -1.57 7.64
N LEU A 321 1.74 -0.24 7.44
CA LEU A 321 0.70 0.69 7.83
C LEU A 321 -0.64 0.32 7.20
N ILE A 322 -0.65 0.09 5.88
CA ILE A 322 -1.88 -0.17 5.12
C ILE A 322 -2.50 -1.52 5.48
N SER A 323 -1.68 -2.58 5.51
CA SER A 323 -2.11 -3.93 5.86
C SER A 323 -2.70 -3.97 7.28
N ARG A 324 -2.02 -3.33 8.23
CA ARG A 324 -2.46 -3.25 9.63
C ARG A 324 -3.73 -2.41 9.75
N TYR A 325 -3.81 -1.27 9.08
CA TYR A 325 -4.99 -0.41 9.09
C TYR A 325 -6.23 -1.12 8.54
N ARG A 326 -6.11 -1.87 7.44
CA ARG A 326 -7.21 -2.68 6.85
C ARG A 326 -7.69 -3.82 7.76
N SER A 327 -6.83 -4.27 8.68
CA SER A 327 -7.15 -5.35 9.61
C SER A 327 -8.04 -4.88 10.78
N PHE A 328 -8.17 -3.57 11.00
CA PHE A 328 -8.97 -3.00 12.09
C PHE A 328 -10.40 -2.65 11.65
N SER A 329 -11.34 -2.84 12.59
CA SER A 329 -12.67 -2.24 12.49
C SER A 329 -12.59 -0.75 12.86
N ALA A 330 -13.54 0.06 12.37
CA ALA A 330 -13.53 1.53 12.47
C ALA A 330 -13.43 2.13 13.90
N GLY A 331 -13.45 1.32 14.96
CA GLY A 331 -13.31 1.74 16.37
C GLY A 331 -11.97 1.41 17.05
N ASP A 332 -11.17 0.47 16.52
CA ASP A 332 -10.02 -0.10 17.24
C ASP A 332 -8.65 0.53 16.86
N ILE A 333 -8.64 1.39 15.84
CA ILE A 333 -7.43 1.93 15.18
C ILE A 333 -6.57 2.80 16.12
N GLY A 334 -7.18 3.41 17.13
CA GLY A 334 -6.51 4.40 17.99
C GLY A 334 -5.55 3.83 19.03
N THR A 335 -5.59 2.53 19.31
CA THR A 335 -4.85 1.91 20.43
C THR A 335 -3.78 0.91 20.00
N ASP A 336 -3.62 0.67 18.70
CA ASP A 336 -2.65 -0.30 18.20
C ASP A 336 -1.21 0.23 18.31
N PRO A 337 -0.36 -0.39 19.14
CA PRO A 337 1.01 0.08 19.35
C PRO A 337 1.85 -0.04 18.07
N ILE A 338 1.61 -1.08 17.27
CA ILE A 338 2.32 -1.31 16.00
C ILE A 338 2.04 -0.15 15.03
N LEU A 339 0.76 0.22 14.85
CA LEU A 339 0.37 1.33 13.99
C LEU A 339 0.95 2.66 14.48
N GLY A 340 1.01 2.89 15.79
CA GLY A 340 1.62 4.08 16.39
C GLY A 340 3.09 4.22 16.01
N GLU A 341 3.86 3.15 16.16
CA GLU A 341 5.29 3.12 15.86
C GLU A 341 5.57 3.20 14.34
N VAL A 342 4.82 2.47 13.50
CA VAL A 342 4.96 2.56 12.03
C VAL A 342 4.67 3.99 11.53
N LYS A 343 3.66 4.66 12.09
CA LYS A 343 3.37 6.08 11.77
C LYS A 343 4.54 6.99 12.13
N LYS A 344 5.18 6.78 13.28
CA LYS A 344 6.37 7.56 13.70
C LYS A 344 7.54 7.30 12.73
N LEU A 345 7.84 6.05 12.41
CA LEU A 345 8.90 5.70 11.46
C LEU A 345 8.65 6.31 10.07
N LEU A 346 7.43 6.21 9.55
CA LEU A 346 7.07 6.82 8.25
C LEU A 346 7.19 8.35 8.25
N SER A 347 7.04 9.00 9.41
CA SER A 347 7.26 10.45 9.50
C SER A 347 8.72 10.85 9.33
N TYR A 348 9.67 9.93 9.52
CA TYR A 348 11.09 10.19 9.37
C TYR A 348 11.57 10.16 7.92
N LYS A 349 10.80 9.56 7.00
CA LYS A 349 11.16 9.44 5.58
C LYS A 349 11.56 10.76 4.94
N TYR A 350 10.94 11.85 5.36
CA TYR A 350 11.19 13.21 4.86
C TYR A 350 11.70 14.15 5.96
N ALA A 351 12.10 13.61 7.11
CA ALA A 351 12.75 14.40 8.15
C ALA A 351 14.20 14.70 7.74
N GLU A 352 14.72 15.85 8.17
CA GLU A 352 16.10 16.23 7.89
C GLU A 352 17.11 15.26 8.48
N THR A 353 16.81 14.72 9.68
CA THR A 353 17.67 13.78 10.41
C THR A 353 16.83 12.84 11.29
N TRP A 354 17.23 11.56 11.38
CA TRP A 354 16.56 10.57 12.23
C TRP A 354 17.47 9.37 12.52
N ALA A 355 17.16 8.63 13.59
CA ALA A 355 17.78 7.34 13.88
C ALA A 355 16.79 6.36 14.53
N CYS A 356 17.03 5.07 14.33
CA CYS A 356 16.32 3.94 14.92
C CYS A 356 17.32 2.87 15.34
N LEU A 357 17.24 2.44 16.59
CA LEU A 357 18.11 1.46 17.23
C LEU A 357 17.32 0.21 17.59
N ARG A 358 17.90 -0.96 17.31
CA ARG A 358 17.49 -2.25 17.87
C ARG A 358 18.66 -2.87 18.63
N THR A 359 18.42 -3.21 19.89
CA THR A 359 19.38 -3.91 20.76
C THR A 359 19.04 -5.40 20.83
N PRO A 360 20.00 -6.34 20.85
CA PRO A 360 19.73 -7.78 20.91
C PRO A 360 18.86 -8.21 22.10
N SER A 361 19.02 -7.54 23.24
CA SER A 361 18.43 -7.89 24.53
C SER A 361 16.96 -7.46 24.70
N SER A 362 16.40 -6.71 23.74
CA SER A 362 15.04 -6.18 23.81
C SER A 362 14.38 -6.18 22.44
N ASP A 363 13.12 -6.58 22.40
CA ASP A 363 12.29 -6.54 21.19
C ASP A 363 11.70 -5.15 20.91
N SER A 364 11.98 -4.18 21.78
CA SER A 364 11.63 -2.78 21.56
C SER A 364 12.70 -2.09 20.70
N MET A 365 12.25 -1.23 19.80
CA MET A 365 13.12 -0.31 19.06
C MET A 365 13.11 1.05 19.76
N VAL A 366 14.23 1.76 19.69
CA VAL A 366 14.34 3.15 20.15
C VAL A 366 14.53 4.03 18.93
N HIS A 367 13.64 4.98 18.68
CA HIS A 367 13.76 5.83 17.50
C HIS A 367 13.31 7.26 17.75
N GLY A 368 13.88 8.19 16.98
CA GLY A 368 13.66 9.61 17.18
C GLY A 368 14.21 10.46 16.05
N LEU A 369 13.92 11.77 16.14
CA LEU A 369 14.57 12.78 15.31
C LEU A 369 16.05 12.88 15.68
N GLY A 370 16.87 13.29 14.71
CA GLY A 370 18.32 13.18 14.84
C GLY A 370 18.93 14.03 15.97
N ASP A 371 18.37 15.20 16.25
CA ASP A 371 18.78 16.06 17.37
C ASP A 371 18.58 15.39 18.73
N VAL A 372 17.39 14.82 18.95
CA VAL A 372 17.04 14.12 20.19
C VAL A 372 17.87 12.84 20.34
N MET A 373 18.00 12.06 19.27
CA MET A 373 18.80 10.83 19.29
C MET A 373 20.28 11.12 19.57
N LEU A 374 20.84 12.15 18.93
CA LEU A 374 22.21 12.59 19.19
C LEU A 374 22.40 13.02 20.64
N GLN A 375 21.49 13.84 21.17
CA GLN A 375 21.56 14.30 22.55
C GLN A 375 21.50 13.13 23.54
N GLY A 376 20.64 12.13 23.28
CA GLY A 376 20.58 10.93 24.12
C GLY A 376 21.90 10.15 24.17
N PHE A 377 22.67 10.11 23.08
CA PHE A 377 24.02 9.52 23.08
C PHE A 377 25.10 10.44 23.68
N ILE A 378 24.92 11.76 23.65
CA ILE A 378 25.81 12.70 24.36
C ILE A 378 25.63 12.52 25.88
N GLU A 379 24.39 12.34 26.33
CA GLU A 379 24.04 12.16 27.75
C GLU A 379 24.15 10.70 28.22
N PHE A 380 24.74 9.80 27.42
CA PHE A 380 24.80 8.36 27.72
C PHE A 380 25.30 8.05 29.14
N GLU A 381 26.43 8.64 29.54
CA GLU A 381 27.02 8.44 30.88
C GLU A 381 26.15 8.99 32.04
N MET A 382 25.14 9.79 31.74
CA MET A 382 24.24 10.38 32.73
C MET A 382 23.08 9.47 33.07
N TRP A 383 22.45 8.85 32.06
CA TRP A 383 21.25 8.03 32.24
C TRP A 383 21.53 6.52 32.26
N GLU A 384 22.69 6.06 31.77
CA GLU A 384 23.03 4.63 31.74
C GLU A 384 23.44 4.07 33.12
N ARG A 385 23.81 4.92 34.09
CA ARG A 385 24.34 4.46 35.38
C ARG A 385 23.40 3.46 36.03
N ASP A 386 23.91 2.26 36.27
CA ASP A 386 23.22 1.11 36.88
C ASP A 386 22.14 0.43 36.01
N VAL A 387 22.11 0.70 34.70
CA VAL A 387 21.17 0.08 33.76
C VAL A 387 21.65 -1.32 33.37
N GLN A 388 20.82 -2.33 33.62
CA GLN A 388 21.10 -3.69 33.16
C GLN A 388 21.05 -3.76 31.62
N PRO A 389 21.87 -4.58 30.94
CA PRO A 389 21.87 -4.67 29.46
C PRO A 389 20.51 -4.98 28.83
N LYS A 390 19.63 -5.69 29.55
CA LYS A 390 18.24 -6.01 29.14
C LYS A 390 17.27 -4.82 29.28
N GLU A 391 17.59 -3.86 30.12
CA GLU A 391 16.78 -2.67 30.39
C GLU A 391 17.25 -1.48 29.56
N PHE A 392 18.42 -1.58 28.91
CA PHE A 392 19.01 -0.53 28.10
C PHE A 392 18.02 0.13 27.14
N ALA A 393 17.37 -0.64 26.25
CA ALA A 393 16.49 -0.07 25.24
C ALA A 393 15.31 0.67 25.87
N LYS A 394 14.81 0.17 27.00
CA LYS A 394 13.70 0.79 27.72
C LYS A 394 14.13 2.09 28.39
N GLU A 395 15.27 2.10 29.09
CA GLU A 395 15.76 3.31 29.75
C GLU A 395 16.21 4.37 28.74
N PHE A 396 16.82 3.95 27.64
CA PHE A 396 17.15 4.86 26.56
C PHE A 396 15.88 5.45 25.95
N GLN A 397 14.85 4.64 25.68
CA GLN A 397 13.55 5.13 25.22
C GLN A 397 12.92 6.13 26.21
N ASN A 398 12.94 5.82 27.52
CA ASN A 398 12.42 6.73 28.55
C ASN A 398 13.15 8.08 28.52
N HIS A 399 14.47 8.05 28.37
CA HIS A 399 15.29 9.26 28.30
C HIS A 399 15.01 10.07 27.01
N ILE A 400 14.93 9.41 25.86
CA ILE A 400 14.55 10.03 24.58
C ILE A 400 13.16 10.67 24.67
N GLU A 401 12.20 10.04 25.34
CA GLU A 401 10.88 10.62 25.57
C GLU A 401 10.93 11.87 26.47
N GLN A 402 11.78 11.89 27.49
CA GLN A 402 11.99 13.06 28.35
C GLN A 402 12.57 14.24 27.55
N LEU A 403 13.62 13.99 26.77
CA LEU A 403 14.22 14.98 25.86
C LEU A 403 13.20 15.49 24.84
N THR A 404 12.40 14.58 24.28
CA THR A 404 11.34 14.93 23.33
C THR A 404 10.26 15.79 23.96
N ARG A 405 9.94 15.66 25.25
CA ARG A 405 8.96 16.53 25.95
C ARG A 405 9.54 17.90 26.29
N GLY A 406 10.85 17.98 26.54
CA GLY A 406 11.55 19.21 26.87
C GLY A 406 11.91 20.08 25.66
N SER A 407 11.88 19.54 24.44
CA SER A 407 12.22 20.26 23.22
C SER A 407 11.04 21.05 22.63
N SER A 408 11.32 22.16 21.95
CA SER A 408 10.33 22.90 21.15
C SER A 408 9.77 22.07 19.99
N SER A 409 10.45 20.97 19.61
CA SER A 409 9.99 20.01 18.60
C SER A 409 8.89 19.06 19.12
N SER A 410 8.65 19.02 20.44
CA SER A 410 7.54 18.28 21.09
C SER A 410 6.16 18.59 20.50
N GLN A 411 5.98 19.80 19.98
CA GLN A 411 4.70 20.32 19.45
C GLN A 411 4.62 20.32 17.92
N ALA A 412 5.70 19.96 17.21
CA ALA A 412 5.67 19.91 15.76
C ALA A 412 4.86 18.69 15.29
N CYS A 413 3.74 18.96 14.61
CA CYS A 413 2.98 17.90 13.95
C CYS A 413 3.82 17.24 12.85
N ARG A 414 3.72 15.92 12.76
CA ARG A 414 4.51 15.13 11.81
C ARG A 414 3.84 15.07 10.44
N HIS A 415 4.64 15.05 9.39
CA HIS A 415 4.18 14.83 8.03
C HIS A 415 4.34 13.36 7.65
N ILE A 416 3.26 12.72 7.21
CA ILE A 416 3.28 11.37 6.66
C ILE A 416 2.81 11.47 5.22
N VAL A 417 3.66 11.06 4.28
CA VAL A 417 3.32 11.01 2.86
C VAL A 417 3.07 9.58 2.48
N LEU A 418 1.81 9.28 2.15
CA LEU A 418 1.41 8.02 1.52
C LEU A 418 1.26 8.24 0.03
N HIS A 419 1.62 7.25 -0.77
CA HIS A 419 1.40 7.32 -2.20
C HIS A 419 -0.10 7.34 -2.54
N ASN A 420 -0.47 8.03 -3.62
CA ASN A 420 -1.85 8.42 -3.95
C ASN A 420 -2.84 7.25 -3.99
N ASP A 421 -2.38 6.05 -4.32
CA ASP A 421 -3.22 4.87 -4.52
C ASP A 421 -3.53 4.17 -3.19
N ASN A 422 -2.71 4.42 -2.18
CA ASN A 422 -2.89 3.96 -0.80
C ASN A 422 -3.75 4.92 0.02
N ARG A 423 -4.01 6.14 -0.49
CA ARG A 423 -4.83 7.15 0.20
C ARG A 423 -6.28 6.73 0.40
N ASP A 424 -6.81 5.83 -0.42
CA ASP A 424 -8.18 5.30 -0.25
C ASP A 424 -8.21 4.11 0.71
N ALA A 425 -7.04 3.52 1.02
CA ALA A 425 -6.94 2.45 2.00
C ALA A 425 -6.95 2.99 3.45
N VAL A 426 -6.68 4.29 3.62
CA VAL A 426 -6.63 4.97 4.91
C VAL A 426 -7.52 6.22 4.83
N GLU A 427 -8.77 6.11 5.31
CA GLU A 427 -9.75 7.20 5.24
C GLU A 427 -9.42 8.33 6.22
N SER A 428 -8.98 7.99 7.42
CA SER A 428 -8.59 8.94 8.45
C SER A 428 -7.33 8.47 9.19
N LEU A 429 -6.37 9.38 9.38
CA LEU A 429 -5.12 9.10 10.07
C LEU A 429 -4.96 10.10 11.20
N LYS A 430 -4.69 9.61 12.41
CA LYS A 430 -4.30 10.45 13.54
C LYS A 430 -2.80 10.65 13.58
N CYS A 431 -2.38 11.87 13.92
CA CYS A 431 -0.98 12.25 14.07
C CYS A 431 -0.34 11.46 15.21
N PRO A 432 0.84 10.83 15.02
CA PRO A 432 1.51 10.08 16.08
C PRO A 432 2.10 10.97 17.19
N SER A 433 2.12 12.31 17.02
CA SER A 433 2.59 13.25 18.06
C SER A 433 1.44 13.80 18.91
N CYS A 434 0.37 14.29 18.27
CA CYS A 434 -0.69 15.05 18.93
C CYS A 434 -2.06 14.35 18.96
N ASP A 435 -2.17 13.15 18.39
CA ASP A 435 -3.40 12.35 18.24
C ASP A 435 -4.57 13.03 17.51
N HIS A 436 -4.38 14.25 16.98
CA HIS A 436 -5.38 14.91 16.15
C HIS A 436 -5.43 14.29 14.75
N PHE A 437 -6.61 14.32 14.14
CA PHE A 437 -6.77 13.90 12.75
C PHE A 437 -5.93 14.76 11.81
N MET A 438 -5.15 14.09 10.96
CA MET A 438 -4.27 14.72 9.99
C MET A 438 -5.08 15.18 8.77
N GLU A 439 -4.73 16.36 8.26
CA GLU A 439 -5.29 16.86 7.01
C GLU A 439 -4.73 16.08 5.81
N LYS A 440 -5.63 15.63 4.91
CA LYS A 440 -5.25 14.91 3.69
C LYS A 440 -4.93 15.90 2.57
N LYS A 441 -3.65 16.10 2.28
CA LYS A 441 -3.17 16.97 1.18
C LYS A 441 -2.83 16.18 -0.08
N ILE A 442 -3.04 16.80 -1.25
CA ILE A 442 -2.61 16.28 -2.56
C ILE A 442 -1.31 17.01 -2.94
N SER A 443 -0.26 16.25 -3.20
CA SER A 443 0.98 16.73 -3.79
C SER A 443 1.07 16.31 -5.26
N TYR A 444 1.64 17.17 -6.09
CA TYR A 444 1.94 16.90 -7.50
C TYR A 444 3.45 16.69 -7.63
N GLY A 445 3.86 15.59 -8.26
CA GLY A 445 5.26 15.33 -8.63
C GLY A 445 5.40 15.30 -10.15
N CYS A 446 6.51 15.81 -10.67
CA CYS A 446 6.84 15.72 -12.10
C CYS A 446 7.34 14.31 -12.44
N CYS A 447 7.05 13.81 -13.64
CA CYS A 447 7.52 12.50 -14.11
C CYS A 447 8.95 12.50 -14.64
N HIS A 448 9.63 13.65 -14.64
CA HIS A 448 11.03 13.76 -14.99
C HIS A 448 11.85 13.62 -13.70
N ILE A 449 12.68 12.58 -13.64
CA ILE A 449 13.78 12.52 -12.69
C ILE A 449 14.79 13.54 -13.22
N ASP A 450 15.04 14.61 -12.47
CA ASP A 450 16.15 15.49 -12.80
C ASP A 450 17.43 14.65 -12.69
N GLU A 451 18.02 14.28 -13.83
CA GLU A 451 19.33 13.60 -13.92
C GLU A 451 20.50 14.53 -13.53
N ASN A 452 20.23 15.65 -12.86
CA ASN A 452 21.23 16.61 -12.41
C ASN A 452 20.85 17.17 -11.03
N GLU A 453 21.24 16.47 -9.97
CA GLU A 453 21.67 17.08 -8.69
C GLU A 453 22.59 16.12 -7.91
#